data_AF-A0A1G4HD58-F1
#
_entry.id   AF-A0A1G4HD58-F1
#
_cell.length_a   1.000
_cell.length_b   1.000
_cell.length_c   1.000
_cell.angle_alpha   90.00
_cell.angle_beta   90.00
_cell.angle_gamma   90.00
#
_symmetry.space_group_name_H-M   'P 1'
#
loop_
_entity.id
_entity.type
_entity.pdbx_description
1 polymer ?
#
loop_
_entity_poly.entity_id
_entity_poly.type
_entity_poly.pdbx_seq_one_letter_code
_entity_poly.pdbx_strand_id
1 'polypeptide(L)'
;MMSPRALLLAVLCLYLHSWAAEAINLKLLMDGNTYTMLYESKKVKFSDLDILNIMFHSNQVKHCGNSVICYLLKISSTDIEKMNYVVRHIDISYNRPLKYENVYKIIGGVTSYGVTSMKITLFGVGSALKVEEGPEGDGGEGSSDKSSDKSSDGNGDISSDEEDNLMAMLRMNLLHDNTKKRKHIRREKTIDKLLSQLGDENQNITEAISMNNPLLQEIASKKNCIYYFSVVYTLVKVDDKGEKSTIDDAFKNEHRPMNVDQLNDVVKVFC
;
A
#
# COMPACT_ATOMS: atom_id res chain seq x y z
N MET A 1 -15.65 23.93 32.93
CA MET A 1 -15.53 22.46 33.04
C MET A 1 -16.10 21.85 31.76
N MET A 2 -15.29 21.14 30.96
CA MET A 2 -15.80 20.49 29.75
C MET A 2 -16.74 19.34 30.12
N SER A 3 -17.85 19.21 29.39
CA SER A 3 -18.78 18.10 29.54
C SER A 3 -18.08 16.76 29.24
N PRO A 4 -18.34 15.69 30.01
CA PRO A 4 -17.80 14.35 29.74
C PRO A 4 -18.08 13.86 28.31
N ARG A 5 -19.20 14.29 27.72
CA ARG A 5 -19.56 13.97 26.32
C ARG A 5 -18.67 14.70 25.31
N ALA A 6 -18.31 15.95 25.59
CA ALA A 6 -17.39 16.72 24.74
C ALA A 6 -15.97 16.16 24.81
N LEU A 7 -15.56 15.67 25.99
CA LEU A 7 -14.26 15.03 26.18
C LEU A 7 -14.19 13.67 25.46
N LEU A 8 -15.27 12.88 25.52
CA LEU A 8 -15.37 11.62 24.77
C LEU A 8 -15.34 11.86 23.25
N LEU A 9 -16.06 12.88 22.76
CA LEU A 9 -16.08 13.23 21.34
C LEU A 9 -14.69 13.72 20.88
N ALA A 10 -14.01 14.54 21.68
CA ALA A 10 -12.65 15.01 21.39
C ALA A 10 -11.65 13.85 21.36
N VAL A 11 -11.73 12.92 22.34
CA VAL A 11 -10.89 11.70 22.34
C VAL A 11 -11.21 10.84 21.12
N LEU A 12 -12.48 10.68 20.74
CA LEU A 12 -12.87 9.94 19.54
C LEU A 12 -12.36 10.61 18.26
N CYS A 13 -12.43 11.94 18.15
CA CYS A 13 -11.90 12.71 17.03
C CYS A 13 -10.37 12.60 16.93
N LEU A 14 -9.66 12.60 18.07
CA LEU A 14 -8.21 12.38 18.14
C LEU A 14 -7.85 10.93 17.77
N TYR A 15 -8.63 9.95 18.22
CA TYR A 15 -8.44 8.52 17.87
C TYR A 15 -8.75 8.22 16.40
N LEU A 16 -9.69 8.96 15.81
CA LEU A 16 -10.00 8.87 14.38
C LEU A 16 -8.96 9.61 13.53
N HIS A 17 -8.37 10.69 14.05
CA HIS A 17 -7.24 11.37 13.40
C HIS A 17 -5.97 10.52 13.41
N SER A 18 -5.69 9.80 14.49
CA SER A 18 -4.48 8.96 14.60
C SER A 18 -4.49 7.72 13.70
N TRP A 19 -5.62 7.41 13.06
CA TRP A 19 -5.74 6.27 12.15
C TRP A 19 -5.63 6.63 10.66
N ALA A 20 -5.37 7.90 10.35
CA ALA A 20 -4.80 8.27 9.07
C ALA A 20 -3.35 7.78 9.07
N ALA A 21 -3.09 6.62 8.46
CA ALA A 21 -1.73 6.25 8.08
C ALA A 21 -1.18 7.43 7.27
N GLU A 22 -0.25 8.17 7.86
CA GLU A 22 0.32 9.38 7.26
C GLU A 22 1.29 8.95 6.16
N ALA A 23 1.25 9.61 5.01
CA ALA A 23 2.28 9.42 4.00
C ALA A 23 3.63 9.86 4.60
N ILE A 24 4.62 8.98 4.55
CA ILE A 24 5.96 9.21 5.09
C ILE A 24 6.88 9.62 3.94
N ASN A 25 7.70 10.65 4.17
CA ASN A 25 8.77 11.02 3.26
C ASN A 25 10.07 10.39 3.75
N LEU A 26 10.60 9.45 2.97
CA LEU A 26 11.84 8.74 3.25
C LEU A 26 12.98 9.39 2.48
N LYS A 27 14.06 9.76 3.18
CA LYS A 27 15.31 10.17 2.52
C LYS A 27 16.12 8.91 2.21
N LEU A 28 16.45 8.68 0.94
CA LEU A 28 17.22 7.53 0.48
C LEU A 28 18.58 7.97 -0.03
N LEU A 29 19.64 7.33 0.43
CA LEU A 29 21.00 7.53 -0.06
C LEU A 29 21.33 6.48 -1.14
N MET A 30 21.51 6.94 -2.38
CA MET A 30 21.80 6.11 -3.56
C MET A 30 22.76 6.84 -4.49
N ASP A 31 23.79 6.16 -4.97
CA ASP A 31 24.76 6.71 -5.93
C ASP A 31 25.37 8.05 -5.48
N GLY A 32 25.62 8.21 -4.17
CA GLY A 32 26.12 9.44 -3.56
C GLY A 32 25.12 10.60 -3.52
N ASN A 33 23.88 10.38 -3.93
CA ASN A 33 22.80 11.37 -3.93
C ASN A 33 21.71 11.00 -2.90
N THR A 34 21.04 12.02 -2.37
CA THR A 34 19.88 11.84 -1.49
C THR A 34 18.60 12.10 -2.28
N TYR A 35 17.70 11.13 -2.29
CA TYR A 35 16.38 11.23 -2.93
C TYR A 35 15.29 11.25 -1.87
N THR A 36 14.17 11.92 -2.17
CA THR A 36 12.99 11.93 -1.29
C THR A 36 11.92 11.02 -1.86
N MET A 37 11.63 9.92 -1.19
CA MET A 37 10.63 8.93 -1.59
C MET A 37 9.36 9.06 -0.74
N LEU A 38 8.21 9.02 -1.40
CA LEU A 38 6.90 8.83 -0.81
C LEU A 38 6.72 7.37 -0.42
N TYR A 39 6.31 7.12 0.82
CA TYR A 39 5.94 5.79 1.31
C TYR A 39 4.66 5.87 2.15
N GLU A 40 3.60 5.18 1.73
CA GLU A 40 2.35 5.13 2.49
C GLU A 40 1.73 3.73 2.48
N SER A 41 1.39 3.21 3.65
CA SER A 41 0.68 1.93 3.78
C SER A 41 -0.83 2.15 3.79
N LYS A 42 -1.57 1.36 3.00
CA LYS A 42 -3.02 1.42 2.85
C LYS A 42 -3.64 0.04 3.03
N LYS A 43 -4.88 0.01 3.53
CA LYS A 43 -5.73 -1.18 3.55
C LYS A 43 -7.02 -0.86 2.79
N VAL A 44 -7.40 -1.74 1.85
CA VAL A 44 -8.67 -1.62 1.12
C VAL A 44 -9.84 -1.84 2.07
N LYS A 45 -10.70 -0.83 2.18
CA LYS A 45 -11.92 -0.84 2.99
C LYS A 45 -13.10 -1.30 2.16
N PHE A 46 -14.20 -1.66 2.83
CA PHE A 46 -15.45 -2.02 2.15
C PHE A 46 -15.98 -0.86 1.30
N SER A 47 -15.87 0.38 1.80
CA SER A 47 -16.23 1.61 1.08
C SER A 47 -15.41 1.86 -0.19
N ASP A 48 -14.30 1.16 -0.37
CA ASP A 48 -13.43 1.36 -1.52
C ASP A 48 -13.84 0.48 -2.71
N LEU A 49 -14.74 -0.49 -2.50
CA LEU A 49 -15.10 -1.52 -3.46
C LEU A 49 -16.26 -1.10 -4.36
N ASP A 50 -16.26 -1.66 -5.57
CA ASP A 50 -17.40 -1.62 -6.48
C ASP A 50 -18.26 -2.90 -6.37
N ILE A 51 -19.27 -3.00 -7.25
CA ILE A 51 -20.18 -4.16 -7.33
C ILE A 51 -19.48 -5.49 -7.67
N LEU A 52 -18.24 -5.45 -8.16
CA LEU A 52 -17.43 -6.63 -8.48
C LEU A 52 -16.52 -7.04 -7.30
N ASN A 53 -16.68 -6.40 -6.14
CA ASN A 53 -15.86 -6.62 -4.94
C ASN A 53 -14.35 -6.35 -5.17
N ILE A 54 -14.04 -5.47 -6.12
CA ILE A 54 -12.68 -4.95 -6.34
C ILE A 54 -12.64 -3.46 -6.08
N MET A 55 -11.45 -2.93 -5.83
CA MET A 55 -11.26 -1.51 -5.57
C MET A 55 -11.73 -0.68 -6.77
N PHE A 56 -12.68 0.21 -6.54
CA PHE A 56 -13.18 1.11 -7.56
C PHE A 56 -12.07 2.05 -8.03
N HIS A 57 -11.90 2.18 -9.35
CA HIS A 57 -10.79 2.92 -9.96
C HIS A 57 -10.67 4.37 -9.44
N SER A 58 -11.81 5.04 -9.20
CA SER A 58 -11.81 6.41 -8.65
C SER A 58 -11.27 6.47 -7.22
N ASN A 59 -11.48 5.42 -6.41
CA ASN A 59 -10.90 5.33 -5.08
C ASN A 59 -9.38 5.11 -5.14
N GLN A 60 -8.86 4.44 -6.17
CA GLN A 60 -7.40 4.32 -6.37
C GLN A 60 -6.78 5.67 -6.69
N VAL A 61 -7.42 6.44 -7.59
CA VAL A 61 -7.01 7.82 -7.88
C VAL A 61 -7.06 8.67 -6.61
N LYS A 62 -8.13 8.56 -5.80
CA LYS A 62 -8.25 9.27 -4.52
C LYS A 62 -7.12 8.90 -3.54
N HIS A 63 -6.83 7.61 -3.37
CA HIS A 63 -5.76 7.17 -2.47
C HIS A 63 -4.42 7.75 -2.92
N CYS A 64 -4.09 7.65 -4.21
CA CYS A 64 -2.85 8.18 -4.76
C CYS A 64 -2.78 9.72 -4.69
N GLY A 65 -3.87 10.41 -4.99
CA GLY A 65 -3.95 11.86 -4.95
C GLY A 65 -3.72 12.40 -3.54
N ASN A 66 -4.34 11.77 -2.54
CA ASN A 66 -4.09 12.10 -1.13
C ASN A 66 -2.63 11.88 -0.74
N SER A 67 -2.02 10.76 -1.16
CA SER A 67 -0.60 10.50 -0.93
C SER A 67 0.28 11.60 -1.54
N VAL A 68 -0.01 12.01 -2.78
CA VAL A 68 0.73 13.07 -3.49
C VAL A 68 0.59 14.41 -2.76
N ILE A 69 -0.60 14.76 -2.30
CA ILE A 69 -0.82 15.99 -1.52
C ILE A 69 0.04 15.96 -0.25
N CYS A 70 -0.05 14.90 0.55
CA CYS A 70 0.73 14.79 1.78
C CYS A 70 2.24 14.85 1.52
N TYR A 71 2.71 14.14 0.48
CA TYR A 71 4.11 14.18 0.07
C TYR A 71 4.57 15.58 -0.31
N LEU A 72 3.77 16.29 -1.11
CA LEU A 72 4.03 17.67 -1.54
C LEU A 72 4.13 18.61 -0.35
N LEU A 73 3.14 18.61 0.55
CA LEU A 73 3.14 19.46 1.74
C LEU A 73 4.40 19.26 2.59
N LYS A 74 4.86 18.02 2.71
CA LYS A 74 6.08 17.67 3.44
C LYS A 74 7.35 18.13 2.74
N ILE A 75 7.45 18.06 1.41
CA ILE A 75 8.66 18.52 0.69
C ILE A 75 8.69 20.04 0.48
N SER A 76 7.54 20.69 0.29
CA SER A 76 7.50 22.15 0.15
C SER A 76 7.53 22.88 1.49
N SER A 77 7.35 22.17 2.61
CA SER A 77 7.18 22.78 3.94
C SER A 77 6.05 23.84 3.95
N THR A 78 5.04 23.66 3.11
CA THR A 78 3.90 24.58 2.99
C THR A 78 2.67 24.00 3.63
N ASP A 79 1.82 24.87 4.16
CA ASP A 79 0.46 24.51 4.55
C ASP A 79 -0.41 24.20 3.32
N ILE A 80 -1.49 23.46 3.50
CA ILE A 80 -2.42 23.06 2.44
C ILE A 80 -3.05 24.27 1.75
N GLU A 81 -3.31 25.35 2.50
CA GLU A 81 -3.85 26.61 1.97
C GLU A 81 -2.86 27.33 1.05
N LYS A 82 -1.57 27.00 1.14
CA LYS A 82 -0.49 27.60 0.33
C LYS A 82 0.00 26.64 -0.77
N MET A 83 -0.67 25.51 -0.95
CA MET A 83 -0.31 24.54 -1.98
C MET A 83 -0.64 25.10 -3.36
N ASN A 84 0.40 25.34 -4.15
CA ASN A 84 0.30 26.01 -5.44
C ASN A 84 0.57 25.05 -6.62
N TYR A 85 0.19 23.78 -6.48
CA TYR A 85 0.28 22.80 -7.55
C TYR A 85 -1.10 22.34 -7.99
N VAL A 86 -1.34 22.36 -9.29
CA VAL A 86 -2.57 21.87 -9.91
C VAL A 86 -2.28 20.63 -10.73
N VAL A 87 -3.17 19.62 -10.63
CA VAL A 87 -3.09 18.42 -11.45
C VAL A 87 -3.48 18.76 -12.89
N ARG A 88 -2.56 18.55 -13.82
CA ARG A 88 -2.82 18.69 -15.26
C ARG A 88 -3.22 17.36 -15.90
N HIS A 89 -2.56 16.28 -15.50
CA HIS A 89 -2.77 14.96 -16.10
C HIS A 89 -2.49 13.87 -15.07
N ILE A 90 -3.27 12.79 -15.13
CA ILE A 90 -3.07 11.56 -14.38
C ILE A 90 -3.07 10.42 -15.40
N ASP A 91 -1.98 9.67 -15.46
CA ASP A 91 -1.91 8.42 -16.22
C ASP A 91 -1.85 7.26 -15.22
N ILE A 92 -2.76 6.29 -15.32
CA ILE A 92 -2.83 5.14 -14.41
C ILE A 92 -2.91 3.84 -15.22
N SER A 93 -2.04 2.90 -14.88
CA SER A 93 -2.03 1.55 -15.43
C SER A 93 -2.35 0.55 -14.33
N TYR A 94 -3.32 -0.33 -14.59
CA TYR A 94 -3.77 -1.36 -13.66
C TYR A 94 -3.24 -2.72 -14.08
N ASN A 95 -2.49 -3.37 -13.19
CA ASN A 95 -1.87 -4.68 -13.42
C ASN A 95 -2.68 -5.79 -12.76
N ARG A 96 -3.16 -5.56 -11.53
CA ARG A 96 -3.93 -6.53 -10.73
C ARG A 96 -5.00 -5.82 -9.90
N PRO A 97 -6.18 -6.42 -9.73
CA PRO A 97 -7.22 -5.83 -8.89
C PRO A 97 -6.83 -5.88 -7.41
N LEU A 98 -7.16 -4.82 -6.69
CA LEU A 98 -7.12 -4.78 -5.23
C LEU A 98 -8.48 -5.25 -4.68
N LYS A 99 -8.48 -6.11 -3.67
CA LYS A 99 -9.70 -6.67 -3.04
C LYS A 99 -9.83 -6.25 -1.59
N TYR A 100 -11.01 -6.51 -1.00
CA TYR A 100 -11.26 -6.26 0.42
C TYR A 100 -10.12 -6.79 1.31
N GLU A 101 -9.75 -6.01 2.32
CA GLU A 101 -8.66 -6.27 3.25
C GLU A 101 -7.25 -6.41 2.67
N ASN A 102 -7.05 -6.22 1.36
CA ASN A 102 -5.70 -6.17 0.82
C ASN A 102 -4.96 -5.01 1.47
N VAL A 103 -3.79 -5.32 2.04
CA VAL A 103 -2.84 -4.32 2.52
C VAL A 103 -1.82 -4.12 1.41
N TYR A 104 -1.66 -2.88 0.98
CA TYR A 104 -0.74 -2.49 -0.08
C TYR A 104 -0.05 -1.17 0.30
N LYS A 105 1.01 -0.84 -0.42
CA LYS A 105 1.80 0.36 -0.22
C LYS A 105 1.74 1.21 -1.48
N ILE A 106 1.69 2.52 -1.29
CA ILE A 106 1.91 3.51 -2.34
C ILE A 106 3.33 4.01 -2.15
N ILE A 107 4.19 3.71 -3.12
CA ILE A 107 5.60 4.07 -3.09
C ILE A 107 5.90 4.90 -4.33
N GLY A 108 6.58 6.03 -4.18
CA GLY A 108 6.83 6.88 -5.33
C GLY A 108 7.76 8.05 -5.06
N GLY A 109 7.88 8.95 -6.02
CA GLY A 109 8.70 10.13 -5.88
C GLY A 109 8.67 11.00 -7.12
N VAL A 110 9.35 12.14 -7.05
CA VAL A 110 9.55 13.00 -8.22
C VAL A 110 10.42 12.27 -9.23
N THR A 111 9.99 12.19 -10.48
CA THR A 111 10.72 11.52 -11.57
C THR A 111 11.18 12.45 -12.67
N SER A 112 10.61 13.66 -12.76
CA SER A 112 11.14 14.71 -13.64
C SER A 112 10.60 16.09 -13.27
N TYR A 113 11.38 17.10 -13.64
CA TYR A 113 10.96 18.50 -13.64
C TYR A 113 10.97 19.06 -15.06
N GLY A 114 9.97 19.88 -15.37
CA GLY A 114 10.00 20.88 -16.42
C GLY A 114 10.20 22.27 -15.82
N VAL A 115 9.99 23.31 -16.63
CA VAL A 115 10.11 24.70 -16.17
C VAL A 115 9.04 25.04 -15.13
N THR A 116 7.78 24.69 -15.39
CA THR A 116 6.62 24.99 -14.53
C THR A 116 5.89 23.72 -14.08
N SER A 117 6.43 22.54 -14.38
CA SER A 117 5.75 21.26 -14.17
C SER A 117 6.63 20.24 -13.48
N MET A 118 6.02 19.32 -12.77
CA MET A 118 6.68 18.21 -12.09
C MET A 118 5.93 16.92 -12.38
N LYS A 119 6.66 15.82 -12.60
CA LYS A 119 6.06 14.49 -12.64
C LYS A 119 6.37 13.72 -11.36
N ILE A 120 5.33 13.15 -10.76
CA ILE A 120 5.43 12.23 -9.63
C ILE A 120 4.96 10.87 -10.11
N THR A 121 5.82 9.86 -9.99
CA THR A 121 5.50 8.47 -10.33
C THR A 121 5.27 7.68 -9.05
N LEU A 122 4.20 6.90 -9.03
CA LEU A 122 3.79 6.06 -7.90
C LEU A 122 3.58 4.62 -8.35
N PHE A 123 3.82 3.68 -7.44
CA PHE A 123 3.54 2.26 -7.61
C PHE A 123 2.69 1.79 -6.43
N GLY A 124 1.60 1.09 -6.74
CA GLY A 124 0.79 0.37 -5.77
C GLY A 124 1.30 -1.06 -5.66
N VAL A 125 1.93 -1.41 -4.54
CA VAL A 125 2.58 -2.72 -4.36
C VAL A 125 2.16 -3.43 -3.08
N GLY A 126 2.00 -4.74 -3.15
CA GLY A 126 1.90 -5.64 -1.99
C GLY A 126 3.13 -6.52 -1.88
N SER A 127 3.20 -7.32 -0.82
CA SER A 127 4.26 -8.31 -0.61
C SER A 127 3.67 -9.69 -0.35
N ALA A 128 4.21 -10.71 -0.99
CA ALA A 128 4.05 -12.10 -0.62
C ALA A 128 5.40 -12.69 -0.21
N LEU A 129 5.42 -13.60 0.77
CA LEU A 129 6.64 -14.33 1.12
C LEU A 129 6.99 -15.31 0.00
N LYS A 130 8.27 -15.46 -0.29
CA LYS A 130 8.75 -16.57 -1.10
C LYS A 130 8.53 -17.85 -0.30
N VAL A 131 7.75 -18.77 -0.84
CA VAL A 131 7.69 -20.13 -0.28
C VAL A 131 9.00 -20.79 -0.67
N GLU A 132 9.79 -21.21 0.32
CA GLU A 132 10.89 -22.14 0.06
C GLU A 132 10.25 -23.46 -0.37
N GLU A 133 10.36 -23.82 -1.63
CA GLU A 133 10.10 -25.18 -2.09
C GLU A 133 11.13 -26.08 -1.39
N GLY A 134 10.69 -26.79 -0.35
CA GLY A 134 11.49 -27.82 0.29
C GLY A 134 11.82 -28.92 -0.73
N PRO A 135 12.95 -29.63 -0.57
CA PRO A 135 13.32 -30.71 -1.46
C PRO A 135 12.22 -31.77 -1.46
N GLU A 136 11.80 -32.21 -2.66
CA GLU A 136 10.91 -33.34 -2.86
C GLU A 136 11.46 -34.56 -2.11
N GLY A 137 10.87 -34.82 -0.94
CA GLY A 137 11.11 -35.99 -0.14
C GLY A 137 10.25 -37.12 -0.67
N ASP A 138 10.91 -38.01 -1.39
CA ASP A 138 10.50 -39.37 -1.70
C ASP A 138 10.01 -40.14 -0.45
N GLY A 139 8.99 -40.98 -0.62
CA GLY A 139 8.40 -41.83 0.41
C GLY A 139 6.88 -41.69 0.47
N GLY A 140 6.07 -42.73 0.34
CA GLY A 140 6.32 -44.17 0.32
C GLY A 140 4.95 -44.83 0.51
N GLU A 141 4.74 -45.93 -0.19
CA GLU A 141 3.51 -46.74 -0.15
C GLU A 141 3.13 -47.15 1.29
N GLY A 142 1.82 -47.18 1.57
CA GLY A 142 1.28 -47.62 2.86
C GLY A 142 -0.24 -47.78 2.84
N SER A 143 -0.66 -48.97 2.42
CA SER A 143 -2.03 -49.52 2.40
C SER A 143 -2.73 -49.53 3.78
N SER A 144 -4.07 -49.37 3.83
CA SER A 144 -4.99 -50.40 4.38
C SER A 144 -6.48 -49.99 4.42
N ASP A 145 -7.28 -50.82 3.74
CA ASP A 145 -8.56 -51.45 4.13
C ASP A 145 -9.87 -50.69 4.48
N LYS A 146 -10.82 -50.83 3.54
CA LYS A 146 -12.16 -51.48 3.63
C LYS A 146 -13.15 -51.12 4.75
N SER A 147 -14.34 -50.67 4.32
CA SER A 147 -15.72 -51.17 4.64
C SER A 147 -16.76 -50.09 4.29
N SER A 148 -18.03 -50.30 3.96
CA SER A 148 -18.85 -51.37 3.36
C SER A 148 -20.27 -50.78 3.14
N ASP A 149 -20.96 -51.23 2.09
CA ASP A 149 -22.43 -51.38 1.92
C ASP A 149 -23.44 -50.20 1.77
N LYS A 150 -23.96 -50.11 0.53
CA LYS A 150 -25.34 -50.33 0.04
C LYS A 150 -26.59 -49.62 0.65
N SER A 151 -27.24 -48.84 -0.25
CA SER A 151 -28.67 -48.78 -0.66
C SER A 151 -29.80 -48.34 0.29
N SER A 152 -30.59 -47.34 -0.15
CA SER A 152 -32.07 -47.36 -0.16
C SER A 152 -32.67 -46.23 -1.02
N ASP A 153 -33.70 -46.57 -1.79
CA ASP A 153 -34.63 -45.71 -2.52
C ASP A 153 -35.50 -44.84 -1.58
N GLY A 154 -36.06 -43.73 -2.10
CA GLY A 154 -37.17 -43.00 -1.46
C GLY A 154 -37.43 -41.57 -2.00
N ASN A 155 -38.58 -41.40 -2.64
CA ASN A 155 -39.16 -40.18 -3.23
C ASN A 155 -39.25 -38.92 -2.31
N GLY A 156 -39.03 -37.75 -2.93
CA GLY A 156 -39.94 -36.61 -2.91
C GLY A 156 -39.97 -35.70 -1.67
N ASP A 157 -39.21 -34.60 -1.72
CA ASP A 157 -39.78 -33.25 -1.53
C ASP A 157 -38.84 -32.20 -2.12
N ILE A 158 -39.43 -31.26 -2.87
CA ILE A 158 -38.75 -30.13 -3.51
C ILE A 158 -38.80 -28.96 -2.53
N SER A 159 -37.63 -28.34 -2.30
CA SER A 159 -37.37 -26.98 -1.80
C SER A 159 -36.63 -26.88 -0.45
N SER A 160 -35.31 -27.08 -0.47
CA SER A 160 -34.38 -26.46 0.50
C SER A 160 -32.92 -26.36 0.01
N ASP A 161 -32.57 -27.06 -1.06
CA ASP A 161 -31.16 -27.32 -1.38
C ASP A 161 -30.40 -26.16 -2.05
N GLU A 162 -31.07 -25.14 -2.60
CA GLU A 162 -30.37 -24.00 -3.22
C GLU A 162 -29.93 -22.93 -2.21
N GLU A 163 -30.74 -22.67 -1.17
CA GLU A 163 -30.35 -21.74 -0.10
C GLU A 163 -29.25 -22.33 0.77
N ASP A 164 -29.29 -23.64 1.05
CA ASP A 164 -28.24 -24.32 1.79
C ASP A 164 -26.94 -24.44 0.99
N ASN A 165 -26.99 -24.60 -0.34
CA ASN A 165 -25.78 -24.53 -1.18
C ASN A 165 -25.21 -23.11 -1.26
N LEU A 166 -26.05 -22.08 -1.36
CA LEU A 166 -25.62 -20.68 -1.37
C LEU A 166 -25.02 -20.28 -0.01
N MET A 167 -25.63 -20.71 1.09
CA MET A 167 -25.14 -20.51 2.46
C MET A 167 -23.90 -21.34 2.76
N ALA A 168 -23.77 -22.56 2.21
CA ALA A 168 -22.54 -23.36 2.30
C ALA A 168 -21.39 -22.73 1.49
N MET A 169 -21.68 -22.18 0.31
CA MET A 169 -20.70 -21.46 -0.53
C MET A 169 -20.29 -20.11 0.11
N LEU A 170 -21.21 -19.40 0.76
CA LEU A 170 -20.94 -18.22 1.57
C LEU A 170 -20.15 -18.55 2.85
N ARG A 171 -20.47 -19.68 3.53
CA ARG A 171 -19.74 -20.14 4.72
C ARG A 171 -18.33 -20.65 4.41
N MET A 172 -18.11 -21.29 3.26
CA MET A 172 -16.79 -21.71 2.79
C MET A 172 -15.86 -20.52 2.50
N ASN A 173 -16.42 -19.37 2.07
CA ASN A 173 -15.66 -18.14 1.85
C ASN A 173 -15.41 -17.33 3.14
N LEU A 174 -16.22 -17.52 4.19
CA LEU A 174 -16.14 -16.74 5.44
C LEU A 174 -15.23 -17.37 6.51
N LEU A 175 -14.77 -18.61 6.32
CA LEU A 175 -13.98 -19.34 7.32
C LEU A 175 -12.65 -19.91 6.78
N HIS A 176 -12.04 -19.26 5.80
CA HIS A 176 -10.64 -19.54 5.46
C HIS A 176 -9.68 -18.91 6.51
N ASP A 177 -9.39 -19.72 7.54
CA ASP A 177 -8.08 -19.89 8.19
C ASP A 177 -7.30 -18.59 8.57
N ASN A 178 -7.96 -17.68 9.29
CA ASN A 178 -7.30 -16.50 9.89
C ASN A 178 -6.30 -16.84 11.03
N THR A 179 -6.29 -18.09 11.51
CA THR A 179 -5.42 -18.54 12.60
C THR A 179 -4.00 -18.87 12.12
N LYS A 180 -3.82 -19.42 10.91
CA LYS A 180 -2.48 -19.62 10.31
C LYS A 180 -1.82 -18.30 9.89
N LYS A 181 -2.58 -17.36 9.33
CA LYS A 181 -2.08 -15.99 9.01
C LYS A 181 -1.62 -15.22 10.25
N ARG A 182 -2.31 -15.35 11.39
CA ARG A 182 -1.94 -14.66 12.65
C ARG A 182 -0.67 -15.20 13.32
N LYS A 183 -0.34 -16.49 13.16
CA LYS A 183 0.86 -17.09 13.78
C LYS A 183 2.17 -16.71 13.08
N HIS A 184 2.16 -16.45 11.77
CA HIS A 184 3.37 -16.04 11.02
C HIS A 184 3.76 -14.57 11.21
N ILE A 185 2.82 -13.69 11.60
CA ILE A 185 3.07 -12.26 11.84
C ILE A 185 4.02 -12.00 13.04
N ARG A 186 4.23 -12.98 13.93
CA ARG A 186 4.90 -12.77 15.23
C ARG A 186 6.42 -12.88 15.25
N ARG A 187 7.11 -13.19 14.14
CA ARG A 187 8.59 -13.36 14.14
C ARG A 187 9.37 -12.57 13.09
N GLU A 188 8.74 -11.77 12.23
CA GLU A 188 9.45 -11.09 11.14
C GLU A 188 9.88 -9.66 11.49
N LYS A 189 11.13 -9.33 11.14
CA LYS A 189 11.60 -7.95 11.02
C LYS A 189 10.97 -7.36 9.76
N THR A 190 9.81 -6.70 9.88
CA THR A 190 9.15 -6.04 8.75
C THR A 190 9.82 -4.69 8.44
N ILE A 191 9.80 -4.27 7.17
CA ILE A 191 10.29 -2.95 6.76
C ILE A 191 9.57 -1.85 7.53
N ASP A 192 8.26 -1.98 7.75
CA ASP A 192 7.50 -1.01 8.55
C ASP A 192 8.03 -0.90 9.99
N LYS A 193 8.49 -2.02 10.58
CA LYS A 193 9.10 -2.01 11.91
C LYS A 193 10.46 -1.30 11.89
N LEU A 194 11.27 -1.52 10.85
CA LEU A 194 12.53 -0.79 10.68
C LEU A 194 12.29 0.71 10.50
N LEU A 195 11.32 1.10 9.66
CA LEU A 195 10.95 2.50 9.45
C LEU A 195 10.43 3.15 10.74
N SER A 196 9.63 2.44 11.53
CA SER A 196 9.14 2.95 12.83
C SER A 196 10.25 3.15 13.86
N GLN A 197 11.36 2.43 13.75
CA GLN A 197 12.53 2.60 14.64
C GLN A 197 13.42 3.78 14.20
N LEU A 198 13.30 4.22 12.95
CA LEU A 198 14.08 5.30 12.36
C LEU A 198 13.33 6.64 12.36
N GLY A 199 12.03 6.65 12.70
CA GLY A 199 11.21 7.86 12.75
C GLY A 199 11.19 8.52 14.12
N ASP A 200 11.17 9.85 14.14
CA ASP A 200 10.93 10.67 15.33
C ASP A 200 9.42 10.94 15.52
N GLU A 201 9.00 11.57 16.64
CA GLU A 201 7.60 11.78 17.05
C GLU A 201 6.66 12.40 15.96
N ASN A 202 7.23 12.99 14.90
CA ASN A 202 6.53 13.58 13.74
C ASN A 202 6.61 12.76 12.43
N GLN A 203 6.98 11.47 12.48
CA GLN A 203 7.06 10.53 11.34
C GLN A 203 7.98 10.95 10.17
N ASN A 204 8.77 12.02 10.28
CA ASN A 204 9.82 12.35 9.31
C ASN A 204 11.08 11.56 9.68
N ILE A 205 11.44 10.59 8.83
CA ILE A 205 12.73 9.90 8.94
C ILE A 205 13.80 10.86 8.43
N THR A 206 14.48 11.54 9.36
CA THR A 206 15.52 12.53 9.07
C THR A 206 16.83 11.89 8.61
N GLU A 207 17.08 10.66 9.05
CA GLU A 207 18.26 9.89 8.66
C GLU A 207 18.10 9.30 7.26
N ALA A 208 19.09 9.54 6.39
CA ALA A 208 19.10 8.98 5.05
C ALA A 208 19.30 7.46 5.11
N ILE A 209 18.33 6.71 4.59
CA ILE A 209 18.38 5.26 4.52
C ILE A 209 19.27 4.86 3.34
N SER A 210 20.39 4.19 3.64
CA SER A 210 21.25 3.63 2.60
C SER A 210 20.62 2.40 1.95
N MET A 211 20.49 2.39 0.63
CA MET A 211 20.00 1.23 -0.12
C MET A 211 20.94 0.02 -0.03
N ASN A 212 22.20 0.23 0.33
CA ASN A 212 23.18 -0.83 0.53
C ASN A 212 23.11 -1.45 1.94
N ASN A 213 22.11 -1.09 2.75
CA ASN A 213 21.96 -1.67 4.08
C ASN A 213 21.66 -3.18 3.99
N PRO A 214 22.50 -4.05 4.57
CA PRO A 214 22.36 -5.50 4.44
C PRO A 214 21.05 -6.03 5.03
N LEU A 215 20.50 -5.39 6.06
CA LEU A 215 19.21 -5.79 6.65
C LEU A 215 18.04 -5.51 5.72
N LEU A 216 18.07 -4.40 4.97
CA LEU A 216 17.03 -4.08 3.98
C LEU A 216 17.09 -5.07 2.82
N GLN A 217 18.28 -5.39 2.34
CA GLN A 217 18.49 -6.36 1.27
C GLN A 217 18.07 -7.77 1.69
N GLU A 218 18.34 -8.15 2.95
CA GLU A 218 17.89 -9.43 3.49
C GLU A 218 16.35 -9.52 3.52
N ILE A 219 15.66 -8.46 3.97
CA ILE A 219 14.19 -8.46 4.01
C ILE A 219 13.59 -8.47 2.60
N ALA A 220 14.16 -7.69 1.68
CA ALA A 220 13.74 -7.65 0.29
C ALA A 220 13.89 -9.01 -0.40
N SER A 221 15.00 -9.72 -0.15
CA SER A 221 15.27 -11.01 -0.81
C SER A 221 14.26 -12.11 -0.48
N LYS A 222 13.61 -12.03 0.70
CA LYS A 222 12.60 -12.99 1.19
C LYS A 222 11.19 -12.75 0.65
N LYS A 223 10.98 -11.66 -0.09
CA LYS A 223 9.66 -11.25 -0.57
C LYS A 223 9.58 -11.26 -2.10
N ASN A 224 8.36 -11.46 -2.58
CA ASN A 224 7.95 -11.17 -3.95
C ASN A 224 7.00 -9.98 -3.93
N CYS A 225 7.33 -8.94 -4.68
CA CYS A 225 6.45 -7.78 -4.82
C CYS A 225 5.30 -8.10 -5.76
N ILE A 226 4.09 -7.75 -5.35
CA ILE A 226 2.89 -7.83 -6.17
C ILE A 226 2.57 -6.43 -6.65
N TYR A 227 2.75 -6.15 -7.93
CA TYR A 227 2.39 -4.86 -8.53
C TYR A 227 0.89 -4.84 -8.87
N TYR A 228 0.15 -3.94 -8.23
CA TYR A 228 -1.27 -3.73 -8.49
C TYR A 228 -1.50 -2.68 -9.56
N PHE A 229 -0.76 -1.56 -9.50
CA PHE A 229 -0.89 -0.46 -10.43
C PHE A 229 0.36 0.43 -10.44
N SER A 230 0.46 1.28 -11.47
CA SER A 230 1.40 2.41 -11.52
C SER A 230 0.65 3.68 -11.93
N VAL A 231 1.10 4.83 -11.42
CA VAL A 231 0.46 6.13 -11.68
C VAL A 231 1.52 7.20 -11.94
N VAL A 232 1.26 8.08 -12.90
CA VAL A 232 2.05 9.28 -13.15
C VAL A 232 1.16 10.52 -13.03
N TYR A 233 1.44 11.33 -12.02
CA TYR A 233 0.84 12.65 -11.86
C TYR A 233 1.71 13.70 -12.55
N THR A 234 1.12 14.46 -13.46
CA THR A 234 1.73 15.69 -13.99
C THR A 234 1.12 16.89 -13.29
N LEU A 235 1.92 17.58 -12.50
CA LEU A 235 1.55 18.74 -11.72
C LEU A 235 2.12 20.00 -12.36
N VAL A 236 1.41 21.11 -12.25
CA VAL A 236 1.84 22.42 -12.72
C VAL A 236 1.86 23.37 -11.53
N LYS A 237 3.00 24.04 -11.31
CA LYS A 237 3.12 25.09 -10.30
C LYS A 237 2.39 26.33 -10.81
N VAL A 238 1.56 26.91 -9.96
CA VAL A 238 0.84 28.16 -10.21
C VAL A 238 1.25 29.22 -9.19
N ASP A 239 0.95 30.48 -9.44
CA ASP A 239 1.08 31.56 -8.47
C ASP A 239 -0.25 31.88 -7.78
N ASP A 240 -0.26 32.90 -6.93
CA ASP A 240 -1.45 33.34 -6.19
C ASP A 240 -2.58 33.87 -7.10
N LYS A 241 -2.29 34.09 -8.39
CA LYS A 241 -3.27 34.50 -9.42
C LYS A 241 -3.74 33.32 -10.26
N GLY A 242 -3.20 32.12 -10.04
CA GLY A 242 -3.49 30.93 -10.84
C GLY A 242 -2.72 30.85 -12.16
N GLU A 243 -1.74 31.72 -12.38
CA GLU A 243 -0.88 31.70 -13.57
C GLU A 243 0.29 30.72 -13.38
N LYS A 244 0.81 30.14 -14.47
CA LYS A 244 1.91 29.18 -14.39
C LYS A 244 3.16 29.86 -13.82
N SER A 245 3.72 29.29 -12.77
CA SER A 245 4.95 29.77 -12.15
C SER A 245 6.10 28.79 -12.32
N THR A 246 7.33 29.31 -12.28
CA THR A 246 8.53 28.49 -12.41
C THR A 246 8.79 27.72 -11.12
N ILE A 247 9.21 26.46 -11.25
CA ILE A 247 9.72 25.69 -10.11
C ILE A 247 11.17 26.11 -9.87
N ASP A 248 11.46 26.54 -8.64
CA ASP A 248 12.74 27.09 -8.24
C ASP A 248 13.84 26.03 -8.32
N ASP A 249 15.01 26.39 -8.86
CA ASP A 249 16.10 25.42 -9.03
C ASP A 249 16.66 24.93 -7.69
N ALA A 250 16.59 25.75 -6.63
CA ALA A 250 16.89 25.33 -5.27
C ALA A 250 16.01 24.14 -4.84
N PHE A 251 14.70 24.23 -5.09
CA PHE A 251 13.76 23.14 -4.79
C PHE A 251 14.05 21.88 -5.59
N LYS A 252 14.35 22.01 -6.90
CA LYS A 252 14.74 20.87 -7.75
C LYS A 252 16.03 20.20 -7.29
N ASN A 253 16.98 21.00 -6.77
CA ASN A 253 18.27 20.52 -6.29
C ASN A 253 18.16 19.80 -4.94
N GLU A 254 17.26 20.26 -4.07
CA GLU A 254 16.96 19.63 -2.78
C GLU A 254 16.15 18.33 -2.96
N HIS A 255 15.14 18.35 -3.82
CA HIS A 255 14.29 17.20 -4.11
C HIS A 255 14.58 16.64 -5.50
N ARG A 256 15.78 16.08 -5.66
CA ARG A 256 16.25 15.58 -6.94
C ARG A 256 15.28 14.54 -7.54
N PRO A 257 15.02 14.60 -8.85
CA PRO A 257 14.21 13.60 -9.51
C PRO A 257 14.96 12.25 -9.53
N MET A 258 14.25 11.19 -9.19
CA MET A 258 14.73 9.81 -9.30
C MET A 258 14.34 9.24 -10.66
N ASN A 259 15.26 8.56 -11.35
CA ASN A 259 14.91 7.88 -12.60
C ASN A 259 13.81 6.82 -12.32
N VAL A 260 12.89 6.60 -13.25
CA VAL A 260 11.79 5.63 -13.10
C VAL A 260 12.33 4.20 -12.87
N ASP A 261 13.41 3.81 -13.54
CA ASP A 261 14.02 2.49 -13.37
C ASP A 261 14.65 2.34 -11.98
N GLN A 262 15.35 3.37 -11.52
CA GLN A 262 15.88 3.43 -10.14
C GLN A 262 14.76 3.37 -9.11
N LEU A 263 13.66 4.10 -9.34
CA LEU A 263 12.49 4.06 -8.46
C LEU A 263 11.86 2.66 -8.42
N ASN A 264 11.77 1.98 -9.57
CA ASN A 264 11.27 0.62 -9.63
C ASN A 264 12.16 -0.36 -8.83
N ASP A 265 13.48 -0.18 -8.85
CA ASP A 265 14.39 -1.00 -8.03
C ASP A 265 14.24 -0.73 -6.53
N VAL A 266 14.04 0.53 -6.14
CA VAL A 266 13.71 0.89 -4.76
C VAL A 266 12.38 0.27 -4.33
N VAL A 267 11.36 0.32 -5.19
CA VAL A 267 10.05 -0.28 -4.91
C VAL A 267 10.16 -1.79 -4.65
N LYS A 268 11.05 -2.50 -5.35
CA LYS A 268 11.32 -3.92 -5.10
C LYS A 268 11.86 -4.18 -3.70
N VAL A 269 12.60 -3.23 -3.13
CA VAL A 269 13.14 -3.34 -1.78
C VAL A 269 12.07 -3.04 -0.74
N PHE A 270 11.21 -2.03 -0.97
CA PHE A 270 10.28 -1.51 0.03
C PHE A 270 8.87 -2.14 0.03
N CYS A 271 8.57 -3.02 -0.93
CA CYS A 271 7.46 -3.96 -0.76
C CYS A 271 7.72 -4.86 0.48
#